data_AF-A0A9Q1KFB6-F1
#
_entry.id   AF-A0A9Q1KFB6-F1
#
_cell.length_a   1.000
_cell.length_b   1.000
_cell.length_c   1.000
_cell.angle_alpha   90.00
_cell.angle_beta   90.00
_cell.angle_gamma   90.00
#
_symmetry.space_group_name_H-M   'P 1'
#
loop_
_entity.id
_entity.type
_entity.pdbx_description
1 polymer ?
#
loop_
_entity_poly.entity_id
_entity_poly.type
_entity_poly.pdbx_seq_one_letter_code
_entity_poly.pdbx_strand_id
1 'polypeptide(L)'
;MKRKLLREQESRCESQTKIDKTRAVVKDLHSRIRVAIHRINTISRRIEELRDKELQPQLEELIEGLQRMWEVMFECHKLQVHIITITCINGSAKLSFQSESYRQAAADLEDDLFNLSLSFTKWINALRTYVQAISDWLHKCVSVEEKSTKKRRWMNTTTEQKLRNTGPPIYTTCGVWLDFLKELPIKDVSDTMKGLAVAVSRFLPHQEKTQGKKTLEGADPALEMLTPHNTFEDWNTSYDRFRSGLVLFLTQMSNFAERSVKTYAQLHTNIADAKRNYEHKMSQP
;
A
#
# COMPACT_ATOMS: atom_id res chain seq x y z
N MET A 1 0.80 -34.07 -37.04
CA MET A 1 0.78 -34.04 -38.52
C MET A 1 1.99 -34.72 -39.17
N LYS A 2 3.23 -34.22 -39.02
CA LYS A 2 4.43 -34.77 -39.71
C LYS A 2 4.81 -36.22 -39.32
N ARG A 3 4.61 -36.64 -38.06
CA ARG A 3 4.76 -38.05 -37.63
C ARG A 3 3.74 -39.00 -38.28
N LYS A 4 2.53 -38.51 -38.57
CA LYS A 4 1.47 -39.30 -39.23
C LYS A 4 1.79 -39.45 -40.72
N LEU A 5 2.23 -38.36 -41.37
CA LEU A 5 2.75 -38.38 -42.73
C LEU A 5 3.91 -39.37 -42.89
N LEU A 6 4.88 -39.39 -41.95
CA LEU A 6 5.98 -40.37 -42.00
C LEU A 6 5.48 -41.82 -42.02
N ARG A 7 4.51 -42.15 -41.15
CA ARG A 7 3.90 -43.51 -41.09
C ARG A 7 3.13 -43.86 -42.37
N GLU A 8 2.46 -42.88 -42.99
CA GLU A 8 1.76 -43.06 -44.25
C GLU A 8 2.73 -43.28 -45.43
N GLN A 9 3.87 -42.59 -45.46
CA GLN A 9 4.90 -42.79 -46.48
C GLN A 9 5.64 -44.11 -46.33
N GLU A 10 5.92 -44.53 -45.08
CA GLU A 10 6.53 -45.83 -44.76
C GLU A 10 5.60 -47.01 -45.11
N SER A 11 4.28 -46.86 -44.91
CA SER A 11 3.29 -47.90 -45.26
C SER A 11 2.95 -47.99 -46.76
N ARG A 12 3.17 -46.91 -47.52
CA ARG A 12 2.92 -46.86 -48.98
C ARG A 12 4.15 -47.20 -49.83
N CYS A 13 5.27 -47.61 -49.22
CA CYS A 13 6.54 -47.85 -49.93
C CYS A 13 6.94 -46.68 -50.85
N GLU A 14 6.77 -45.43 -50.39
CA GLU A 14 7.25 -44.28 -51.15
C GLU A 14 8.78 -44.30 -51.32
N SER A 15 9.31 -43.56 -52.30
CA SER A 15 10.76 -43.49 -52.55
C SER A 15 11.54 -43.23 -51.26
N GLN A 16 12.59 -44.00 -51.00
CA GLN A 16 13.42 -43.94 -49.79
C GLN A 16 13.86 -42.50 -49.45
N THR A 17 14.23 -41.70 -50.46
CA THR A 17 14.61 -40.30 -50.32
C THR A 17 13.50 -39.41 -49.72
N LYS A 18 12.22 -39.66 -50.03
CA LYS A 18 11.08 -38.90 -49.46
C LYS A 18 10.86 -39.27 -47.99
N ILE A 19 10.94 -40.56 -47.66
CA ILE A 19 10.82 -41.06 -46.29
C ILE A 19 11.94 -40.47 -45.41
N ASP A 20 13.19 -40.50 -45.89
CA ASP A 20 14.33 -39.96 -45.14
C ASP A 20 14.25 -38.45 -44.94
N LYS A 21 13.76 -37.69 -45.93
CA LYS A 21 13.48 -36.25 -45.76
C LYS A 21 12.44 -35.98 -44.67
N THR A 22 11.30 -36.70 -44.68
CA THR A 22 10.27 -36.54 -43.65
C THR A 22 10.78 -36.98 -42.28
N ARG A 23 11.59 -38.05 -42.21
CA ARG A 23 12.24 -38.54 -40.99
C ARG A 23 13.21 -37.51 -40.41
N ALA A 24 14.02 -36.87 -41.25
CA ALA A 24 14.91 -35.78 -40.85
C ALA A 24 14.13 -34.61 -40.24
N VAL A 25 13.03 -34.17 -40.87
CA VAL A 25 12.16 -33.11 -40.34
C VAL A 25 11.53 -33.51 -39.00
N VAL A 26 11.08 -34.76 -38.84
CA VAL A 26 10.53 -35.23 -37.56
C VAL A 26 11.60 -35.26 -36.47
N LYS A 27 12.83 -35.68 -36.77
CA LYS A 27 13.97 -35.66 -35.83
C LYS A 27 14.35 -34.23 -35.43
N ASP A 28 14.43 -33.31 -36.39
CA ASP A 28 14.66 -31.89 -36.13
C ASP A 28 13.60 -31.30 -35.21
N LEU A 29 12.31 -31.45 -35.54
CA LEU A 29 11.21 -30.96 -34.71
C LEU A 29 11.26 -31.55 -33.30
N HIS A 30 11.55 -32.84 -33.17
CA HIS A 30 11.67 -33.48 -31.86
C HIS A 30 12.83 -32.89 -31.05
N SER A 31 13.99 -32.65 -31.69
CA SER A 31 15.13 -31.97 -31.07
C SER A 31 14.75 -30.57 -30.59
N ARG A 32 14.12 -29.78 -31.46
CA ARG A 32 13.68 -28.40 -31.14
C ARG A 32 12.68 -28.35 -29.99
N ILE A 33 11.70 -29.27 -29.96
CA ILE A 33 10.75 -29.37 -28.84
C ILE A 33 11.48 -29.71 -27.53
N ARG A 34 12.41 -30.69 -27.55
CA ARG A 34 13.19 -31.03 -26.36
C ARG A 34 14.03 -29.86 -25.85
N VAL A 35 14.69 -29.14 -26.76
CA VAL A 35 15.45 -27.93 -26.42
C VAL A 35 14.53 -26.85 -25.84
N ALA A 36 13.35 -26.63 -26.42
CA ALA A 36 12.37 -25.66 -25.91
C ALA A 36 11.89 -26.02 -24.50
N ILE A 37 11.55 -27.29 -24.24
CA ILE A 37 11.17 -27.77 -22.90
C ILE A 37 12.32 -27.55 -21.91
N HIS A 38 13.55 -27.89 -22.28
CA HIS A 38 14.70 -27.66 -21.41
C HIS A 38 14.91 -26.17 -21.09
N ARG A 39 14.74 -25.29 -22.08
CA ARG A 39 14.79 -23.83 -21.88
C ARG A 39 13.70 -23.35 -20.93
N ILE A 40 12.46 -23.83 -21.10
CA ILE A 40 11.34 -23.51 -20.21
C ILE A 40 11.66 -23.95 -18.78
N ASN A 41 12.11 -25.19 -18.58
CA ASN A 41 12.45 -25.68 -17.24
C ASN A 41 13.55 -24.87 -16.56
N THR A 42 14.58 -24.47 -17.31
CA THR A 42 15.65 -23.60 -16.80
C THR A 42 15.11 -22.23 -16.39
N ILE A 43 14.23 -21.61 -17.19
CA ILE A 43 13.61 -20.33 -16.87
C ILE A 43 12.70 -20.47 -15.63
N SER A 44 11.84 -21.49 -15.59
CA SER A 44 10.93 -21.74 -14.46
C SER A 44 11.69 -21.90 -13.14
N ARG A 45 12.76 -22.70 -13.13
CA ARG A 45 13.61 -22.86 -11.96
C ARG A 45 14.24 -21.52 -11.52
N ARG A 46 14.70 -20.70 -12.46
CA ARG A 46 15.25 -19.38 -12.13
C ARG A 46 14.18 -18.45 -11.54
N ILE A 47 12.93 -18.52 -12.02
CA ILE A 47 11.80 -17.79 -11.44
C ILE A 47 11.51 -18.26 -10.01
N GLU A 48 11.53 -19.58 -9.77
CA GLU A 48 11.32 -20.15 -8.44
C GLU A 48 12.43 -19.74 -7.45
N GLU A 49 13.70 -19.75 -7.89
CA GLU A 49 14.83 -19.25 -7.12
C GLU A 49 14.66 -17.76 -6.77
N LEU A 50 14.39 -16.91 -7.77
CA LEU A 50 14.15 -15.48 -7.58
C LEU A 50 12.99 -15.23 -6.60
N ARG A 51 11.91 -16.00 -6.72
CA ARG A 51 10.71 -15.88 -5.89
C ARG A 51 10.98 -16.30 -4.44
N ASP A 52 11.49 -17.50 -4.25
CA ASP A 52 11.50 -18.16 -2.93
C ASP A 52 12.80 -17.92 -2.15
N LYS A 53 13.91 -17.70 -2.85
CA LYS A 53 15.25 -17.57 -2.22
C LYS A 53 15.75 -16.14 -2.20
N GLU A 54 15.32 -15.29 -3.11
CA GLU A 54 15.76 -13.90 -3.19
C GLU A 54 14.67 -12.91 -2.73
N LEU A 55 13.47 -12.99 -3.29
CA LEU A 55 12.40 -12.01 -3.04
C LEU A 55 11.74 -12.19 -1.67
N GLN A 56 11.38 -13.42 -1.30
CA GLN A 56 10.77 -13.72 0.01
C GLN A 56 11.56 -13.13 1.20
N PRO A 57 12.88 -13.36 1.35
CA PRO A 57 13.63 -12.79 2.47
C PRO A 57 13.73 -11.25 2.41
N GLN A 58 13.83 -10.64 1.23
CA GLN A 58 13.81 -9.18 1.10
C GLN A 58 12.47 -8.58 1.56
N LEU A 59 11.35 -9.25 1.28
CA LEU A 59 10.05 -8.83 1.78
C LEU A 59 9.96 -8.96 3.29
N GLU A 60 10.50 -10.03 3.87
CA GLU A 60 10.53 -10.19 5.33
C GLU A 60 11.36 -9.11 6.02
N GLU A 61 12.52 -8.76 5.46
CA GLU A 61 13.36 -7.66 5.96
C GLU A 61 12.61 -6.31 5.88
N LEU A 62 11.92 -6.04 4.77
CA LEU A 62 11.11 -4.84 4.60
C LEU A 62 9.95 -4.79 5.62
N ILE A 63 9.25 -5.91 5.81
CA ILE A 63 8.17 -6.05 6.81
C ILE A 63 8.70 -5.74 8.22
N GLU A 64 9.85 -6.29 8.56
CA GLU A 64 10.49 -6.07 9.87
C GLU A 64 10.91 -4.61 10.06
N GLY A 65 11.49 -3.98 9.04
CA GLY A 65 11.84 -2.56 9.04
C GLY A 65 10.61 -1.66 9.20
N LEU A 66 9.52 -1.97 8.50
CA LEU A 66 8.26 -1.26 8.63
C LEU A 66 7.65 -1.43 10.02
N GLN A 67 7.70 -2.63 10.60
CA GLN A 67 7.23 -2.86 11.96
C GLN A 67 7.96 -1.97 12.96
N ARG A 68 9.30 -1.96 12.94
CA ARG A 68 10.13 -1.12 13.81
C ARG A 68 9.82 0.37 13.66
N MET A 69 9.66 0.84 12.42
CA MET A 69 9.28 2.22 12.16
C MET A 69 7.91 2.55 12.79
N TRP A 70 6.93 1.65 12.67
CA TRP A 70 5.62 1.85 13.29
C TRP A 70 5.65 1.80 14.82
N GLU A 71 6.50 0.97 15.41
CA GLU A 71 6.72 0.94 16.86
C GLU A 71 7.23 2.31 17.35
N VAL A 72 8.23 2.88 16.66
CA VAL A 72 8.75 4.23 16.98
C VAL A 72 7.65 5.29 16.81
N MET A 73 6.91 5.26 15.70
CA MET A 73 5.82 6.21 15.46
C MET A 73 4.72 6.12 16.52
N PHE A 74 4.38 4.90 16.95
CA PHE A 74 3.38 4.67 17.99
C PHE A 74 3.82 5.29 19.32
N GLU A 75 5.03 5.00 19.78
CA GLU A 75 5.55 5.53 21.05
C GLU A 75 5.70 7.05 21.01
N CYS A 76 6.20 7.61 19.90
CA CYS A 76 6.31 9.06 19.72
C CYS A 76 4.94 9.76 19.81
N HIS A 77 3.95 9.31 19.03
CA HIS A 77 2.64 9.97 19.02
C HIS A 77 1.86 9.73 20.31
N LYS A 78 1.99 8.55 20.94
CA LYS A 78 1.42 8.29 22.27
C LYS A 78 1.96 9.26 23.32
N LEU A 79 3.28 9.50 23.31
CA LEU A 79 3.92 10.47 24.20
C LEU A 79 3.46 11.90 23.90
N GLN A 80 3.36 12.30 22.63
CA GLN A 80 2.86 13.62 22.22
C GLN A 80 1.41 13.84 22.68
N VAL A 81 0.52 12.86 22.51
CA VAL A 81 -0.87 12.92 23.01
C VAL A 81 -0.88 13.11 24.53
N HIS A 82 -0.05 12.36 25.26
CA HIS A 82 0.04 12.49 26.71
C HIS A 82 0.48 13.88 27.16
N ILE A 83 1.58 14.40 26.56
CA ILE A 83 2.12 15.73 26.86
C ILE A 83 1.06 16.80 26.56
N ILE A 84 0.43 16.77 25.39
CA ILE A 84 -0.57 17.75 24.98
C ILE A 84 -1.77 17.71 25.92
N THR A 85 -2.24 16.53 26.30
CA THR A 85 -3.36 16.39 27.24
C THR A 85 -3.05 17.07 28.56
N ILE A 86 -1.84 16.88 29.12
CA ILE A 86 -1.43 17.50 30.39
C ILE A 86 -1.22 19.01 30.25
N THR A 87 -0.53 19.47 29.21
CA THR A 87 -0.23 20.91 29.03
C THR A 87 -1.48 21.72 28.71
N CYS A 88 -2.43 21.12 27.99
CA CYS A 88 -3.70 21.74 27.63
C CYS A 88 -4.67 21.88 28.81
N ILE A 89 -4.53 21.05 29.85
CA ILE A 89 -5.31 21.18 31.10
C ILE A 89 -4.78 22.38 31.93
N ASN A 90 -3.48 22.67 31.83
CA ASN A 90 -2.80 23.64 32.70
C ASN A 90 -2.56 25.02 32.05
N GLY A 91 -2.73 25.16 30.74
CA GLY A 91 -2.36 26.36 29.99
C GLY A 91 -3.53 27.31 29.71
N SER A 92 -3.65 28.40 30.47
CA SER A 92 -4.30 29.63 30.02
C SER A 92 -3.26 30.56 29.37
N ALA A 93 -2.56 30.07 28.35
CA ALA A 93 -1.58 30.90 27.66
C ALA A 93 -2.32 31.91 26.78
N LYS A 94 -2.54 33.13 27.32
CA LYS A 94 -2.85 34.34 26.53
C LYS A 94 -1.64 34.64 25.64
N LEU A 95 -1.47 33.86 24.59
CA LEU A 95 -0.48 34.10 23.56
C LEU A 95 -0.96 35.32 22.77
N SER A 96 -0.20 36.41 22.81
CA SER A 96 -0.43 37.57 21.96
C SER A 96 0.00 37.23 20.54
N PHE A 97 -0.84 36.52 19.80
CA PHE A 97 -0.60 36.02 18.44
C PHE A 97 -0.66 37.12 17.35
N GLN A 98 -0.43 38.39 17.72
CA GLN A 98 -0.47 39.52 16.78
C GLN A 98 0.89 39.80 16.10
N SER A 99 1.96 39.05 16.39
CA SER A 99 3.24 39.25 15.71
C SER A 99 3.25 38.60 14.33
N GLU A 100 3.93 39.24 13.39
CA GLU A 100 4.15 38.72 12.03
C GLU A 100 4.83 37.33 12.05
N SER A 101 5.70 37.09 13.05
CA SER A 101 6.35 35.79 13.23
C SER A 101 5.37 34.65 13.55
N TYR A 102 4.29 34.91 14.29
CA TYR A 102 3.26 33.91 14.55
C TYR A 102 2.45 33.58 13.29
N ARG A 103 2.18 34.59 12.46
CA ARG A 103 1.49 34.39 11.18
C ARG A 103 2.32 33.56 10.22
N GLN A 104 3.62 33.84 10.13
CA GLN A 104 4.53 33.04 9.32
C GLN A 104 4.59 31.60 9.82
N ALA A 105 4.74 31.39 11.13
CA ALA A 105 4.76 30.05 11.72
C ALA A 105 3.44 29.28 11.50
N ALA A 106 2.30 29.97 11.51
CA ALA A 106 1.01 29.36 11.20
C ALA A 106 0.90 28.98 9.70
N ALA A 107 1.39 29.83 8.79
CA ALA A 107 1.42 29.52 7.36
C ALA A 107 2.32 28.31 7.07
N ASP A 108 3.52 28.28 7.65
CA ASP A 108 4.46 27.18 7.50
C ASP A 108 3.84 25.86 8.03
N LEU A 109 3.18 25.91 9.19
CA LEU A 109 2.50 24.75 9.77
C LEU A 109 1.33 24.26 8.92
N GLU A 110 0.54 25.17 8.33
CA GLU A 110 -0.55 24.79 7.42
C GLU A 110 -0.02 24.04 6.20
N ASP A 111 1.02 24.59 5.55
CA ASP A 111 1.67 23.97 4.39
C ASP A 111 2.29 22.62 4.75
N ASP A 112 2.98 22.51 5.89
CA ASP A 112 3.57 21.26 6.37
C ASP A 112 2.50 20.20 6.64
N LEU A 113 1.36 20.56 7.23
CA LEU A 113 0.26 19.62 7.48
C LEU A 113 -0.38 19.12 6.17
N PHE A 114 -0.54 20.00 5.19
CA PHE A 114 -1.04 19.61 3.87
C PHE A 114 -0.05 18.67 3.16
N ASN A 115 1.24 19.02 3.17
CA ASN A 115 2.31 18.22 2.60
C ASN A 115 2.45 16.86 3.30
N LEU A 116 2.31 16.83 4.62
CA LEU A 116 2.31 15.60 5.41
C LEU A 116 1.14 14.70 5.02
N SER A 117 -0.08 15.23 4.93
CA SER A 117 -1.27 14.48 4.53
C SER A 117 -1.14 13.88 3.12
N LEU A 118 -0.62 14.67 2.19
CA LEU A 118 -0.36 14.22 0.82
C LEU A 118 0.72 13.14 0.78
N SER A 119 1.84 13.36 1.47
CA SER A 119 2.98 12.44 1.48
C SER A 119 2.63 11.12 2.16
N PHE A 120 1.92 11.16 3.29
CA PHE A 120 1.41 9.99 3.99
C PHE A 120 0.53 9.12 3.09
N THR A 121 -0.46 9.75 2.44
CA THR A 121 -1.38 9.06 1.53
C THR A 121 -0.65 8.45 0.34
N LYS A 122 0.28 9.20 -0.27
CA LYS A 122 1.10 8.72 -1.38
C LYS A 122 1.97 7.54 -0.97
N TRP A 123 2.62 7.62 0.17
CA TRP A 123 3.52 6.58 0.66
C TRP A 123 2.79 5.26 0.95
N ILE A 124 1.66 5.28 1.66
CA ILE A 124 0.87 4.06 1.90
C ILE A 124 0.37 3.47 0.57
N ASN A 125 -0.11 4.32 -0.35
CA ASN A 125 -0.57 3.85 -1.66
C ASN A 125 0.57 3.28 -2.51
N ALA A 126 1.78 3.84 -2.43
CA ALA A 126 2.96 3.30 -3.09
C ALA A 126 3.30 1.91 -2.54
N LEU A 127 3.30 1.73 -1.21
CA LEU A 127 3.50 0.42 -0.58
C LEU A 127 2.43 -0.59 -1.03
N ARG A 128 1.15 -0.19 -1.04
CA ARG A 128 0.06 -1.04 -1.52
C ARG A 128 0.25 -1.45 -2.99
N THR A 129 0.61 -0.49 -3.85
CA THR A 129 0.83 -0.75 -5.28
C THR A 129 2.03 -1.66 -5.51
N TYR A 130 3.10 -1.48 -4.73
CA TYR A 130 4.28 -2.33 -4.76
C TYR A 130 3.94 -3.79 -4.42
N VAL A 131 3.26 -4.02 -3.30
CA VAL A 131 2.84 -5.37 -2.87
C VAL A 131 1.85 -5.98 -3.87
N GLN A 132 0.92 -5.18 -4.42
CA GLN A 132 0.00 -5.63 -5.47
C GLN A 132 0.74 -6.07 -6.73
N ALA A 133 1.72 -5.29 -7.19
CA ALA A 133 2.50 -5.62 -8.39
C ALA A 133 3.27 -6.94 -8.22
N ILE A 134 3.80 -7.20 -7.03
CA ILE A 134 4.43 -8.48 -6.71
C ILE A 134 3.38 -9.59 -6.71
N SER A 135 2.24 -9.40 -6.04
CA SER A 135 1.14 -10.39 -6.03
C SER A 135 0.68 -10.75 -7.45
N ASP A 136 0.53 -9.77 -8.33
CA ASP A 136 0.14 -9.97 -9.73
C ASP A 136 1.22 -10.70 -10.53
N TRP A 137 2.50 -10.44 -10.25
CA TRP A 137 3.61 -11.19 -10.83
C TRP A 137 3.61 -12.64 -10.36
N LEU A 138 3.40 -12.90 -9.06
CA LEU A 138 3.32 -14.24 -8.49
C LEU A 138 2.20 -15.08 -9.14
N HIS A 139 1.05 -14.47 -9.43
CA HIS A 139 -0.04 -15.14 -10.14
C HIS A 139 0.35 -15.61 -11.55
N LYS A 140 1.29 -14.91 -12.21
CA LYS A 140 1.82 -15.32 -13.52
C LYS A 140 2.89 -16.41 -13.42
N CYS A 141 3.52 -16.56 -12.26
CA CYS A 141 4.54 -17.58 -12.00
C CYS A 141 3.96 -19.00 -11.87
N VAL A 142 2.63 -19.15 -11.75
CA VAL A 142 1.96 -20.46 -11.70
C VAL A 142 1.16 -20.67 -12.97
N SER A 143 1.64 -21.53 -13.86
CA SER A 143 0.81 -22.08 -14.93
C SER A 143 -0.15 -23.10 -14.31
N VAL A 144 -1.36 -22.67 -13.96
CA VAL A 144 -2.45 -23.62 -13.67
C VAL A 144 -2.82 -24.28 -14.99
N GLU A 145 -2.32 -25.49 -15.24
CA GLU A 145 -2.93 -26.35 -16.24
C GLU A 145 -4.40 -26.54 -15.82
N GLU A 146 -5.33 -25.87 -16.50
CA GLU A 146 -6.74 -26.25 -16.48
C GLU A 146 -6.84 -27.65 -17.11
N LYS A 147 -6.56 -28.68 -16.32
CA LYS A 147 -6.95 -30.04 -16.68
C LYS A 147 -8.47 -30.07 -16.65
N SER A 148 -9.04 -29.82 -17.82
CA SER A 148 -10.44 -29.97 -18.18
C SER A 148 -10.88 -31.43 -17.99
N THR A 149 -11.03 -31.86 -16.75
CA THR A 149 -11.85 -33.01 -16.36
C THR A 149 -12.16 -32.89 -14.87
N LYS A 150 -13.45 -32.73 -14.54
CA LYS A 150 -14.07 -32.65 -13.19
C LYS A 150 -14.25 -31.24 -12.59
N LYS A 151 -14.77 -30.30 -13.40
CA LYS A 151 -15.63 -29.21 -12.90
C LYS A 151 -16.85 -29.84 -12.22
N ARG A 152 -16.99 -29.70 -10.89
CA ARG A 152 -18.30 -29.53 -10.19
C ARG A 152 -18.25 -29.62 -8.66
N ARG A 153 -17.18 -30.10 -8.01
CA ARG A 153 -17.20 -30.28 -6.53
C ARG A 153 -16.31 -29.31 -5.72
N TRP A 154 -15.52 -28.46 -6.36
CA TRP A 154 -14.49 -27.61 -5.72
C TRP A 154 -14.49 -26.15 -6.24
N MET A 155 -15.65 -25.63 -6.62
CA MET A 155 -15.80 -24.31 -7.28
C MET A 155 -15.75 -23.10 -6.32
N ASN A 156 -15.52 -23.31 -5.03
CA ASN A 156 -15.72 -22.25 -4.02
C ASN A 156 -14.41 -21.59 -3.57
N THR A 157 -13.25 -22.00 -4.08
CA THR A 157 -11.94 -21.50 -3.63
C THR A 157 -11.16 -20.96 -4.83
N THR A 158 -10.90 -19.65 -4.85
CA THR A 158 -10.12 -18.98 -5.89
C THR A 158 -8.71 -19.56 -5.98
N THR A 159 -8.08 -19.48 -7.16
CA THR A 159 -6.69 -19.91 -7.36
C THR A 159 -5.74 -19.24 -6.37
N GLU A 160 -5.97 -17.97 -6.08
CA GLU A 160 -5.25 -17.20 -5.07
C GLU A 160 -5.33 -17.84 -3.68
N GLN A 161 -6.54 -18.20 -3.22
CA GLN A 161 -6.73 -18.80 -1.90
C GLN A 161 -6.07 -20.19 -1.80
N LYS A 162 -6.05 -20.95 -2.89
CA LYS A 162 -5.31 -22.23 -2.94
C LYS A 162 -3.82 -21.98 -2.80
N LEU A 163 -3.26 -21.03 -3.55
CA LEU A 163 -1.83 -20.71 -3.50
C LEU A 163 -1.39 -20.17 -2.13
N ARG A 164 -2.22 -19.37 -1.46
CA ARG A 164 -1.98 -18.95 -0.07
C ARG A 164 -1.96 -20.13 0.92
N ASN A 165 -2.72 -21.19 0.66
CA ASN A 165 -2.80 -22.34 1.57
C ASN A 165 -1.80 -23.46 1.24
N THR A 166 -1.40 -23.60 -0.02
CA THR A 166 -0.62 -24.75 -0.50
C THR A 166 0.65 -24.37 -1.26
N GLY A 167 0.77 -23.12 -1.69
CA GLY A 167 1.93 -22.63 -2.42
C GLY A 167 3.08 -22.24 -1.50
N PRO A 168 4.19 -21.76 -2.10
CA PRO A 168 5.30 -21.16 -1.38
C PRO A 168 4.86 -20.04 -0.42
N PRO A 169 5.61 -19.80 0.67
CA PRO A 169 5.24 -18.82 1.69
C PRO A 169 4.95 -17.40 1.16
N ILE A 170 5.58 -17.02 0.05
CA ILE A 170 5.42 -15.69 -0.55
C ILE A 170 3.99 -15.36 -0.99
N TYR A 171 3.19 -16.36 -1.35
CA TYR A 171 1.77 -16.14 -1.69
C TYR A 171 0.99 -15.72 -0.45
N THR A 172 1.29 -16.31 0.71
CA THR A 172 0.72 -15.92 2.00
C THR A 172 1.26 -14.56 2.43
N THR A 173 2.57 -14.33 2.32
CA THR A 173 3.23 -13.05 2.63
C THR A 173 2.53 -11.89 1.91
N CYS A 174 2.54 -11.90 0.58
CA CYS A 174 1.97 -10.79 -0.20
C CYS A 174 0.45 -10.71 -0.03
N GLY A 175 -0.19 -11.87 0.09
CA GLY A 175 -1.63 -11.94 0.21
C GLY A 175 -2.18 -11.31 1.48
N VAL A 176 -1.72 -11.80 2.63
CA VAL A 176 -2.15 -11.29 3.95
C VAL A 176 -1.74 -9.83 4.10
N TRP A 177 -0.53 -9.47 3.64
CA TRP A 177 -0.05 -8.11 3.70
C TRP A 177 -0.93 -7.14 2.90
N LEU A 178 -1.33 -7.54 1.70
CA LEU A 178 -2.21 -6.73 0.86
C LEU A 178 -3.61 -6.55 1.49
N ASP A 179 -4.15 -7.59 2.11
CA ASP A 179 -5.45 -7.51 2.79
C ASP A 179 -5.39 -6.51 3.95
N PHE A 180 -4.34 -6.57 4.77
CA PHE A 180 -4.07 -5.56 5.80
C PHE A 180 -3.97 -4.14 5.22
N LEU A 181 -3.17 -3.95 4.17
CA LEU A 181 -2.98 -2.62 3.56
C LEU A 181 -4.29 -2.05 2.98
N LYS A 182 -5.27 -2.89 2.63
CA LYS A 182 -6.61 -2.44 2.17
C LYS A 182 -7.49 -1.98 3.33
N GLU A 183 -7.35 -2.57 4.51
CA GLU A 183 -8.19 -2.27 5.69
C GLU A 183 -7.68 -1.09 6.54
N LEU A 184 -6.50 -0.55 6.23
CA LEU A 184 -5.91 0.57 6.96
C LEU A 184 -6.74 1.87 6.84
N PRO A 185 -6.96 2.62 7.95
CA PRO A 185 -7.77 3.84 7.97
C PRO A 185 -6.98 5.06 7.47
N ILE A 186 -6.44 4.98 6.24
CA ILE A 186 -5.61 6.03 5.63
C ILE A 186 -6.39 7.34 5.51
N LYS A 187 -7.66 7.23 5.11
CA LYS A 187 -8.53 8.38 4.92
C LYS A 187 -8.77 9.13 6.23
N ASP A 188 -9.03 8.41 7.32
CA ASP A 188 -9.32 9.01 8.62
C ASP A 188 -8.12 9.82 9.14
N VAL A 189 -6.90 9.29 8.98
CA VAL A 189 -5.67 10.02 9.31
C VAL A 189 -5.48 11.24 8.39
N SER A 190 -5.63 11.07 7.08
CA SER A 190 -5.49 12.17 6.12
C SER A 190 -6.50 13.30 6.36
N ASP A 191 -7.75 12.95 6.69
CA ASP A 191 -8.85 13.88 6.95
C ASP A 191 -8.62 14.64 8.26
N THR A 192 -8.06 14.01 9.30
CA THR A 192 -7.69 14.71 10.54
C THR A 192 -6.50 15.65 10.37
N MET A 193 -5.49 15.28 9.57
CA MET A 193 -4.39 16.19 9.19
C MET A 193 -4.92 17.42 8.44
N LYS A 194 -5.81 17.24 7.46
CA LYS A 194 -6.44 18.34 6.71
C LYS A 194 -7.35 19.18 7.60
N GLY A 195 -8.11 18.55 8.50
CA GLY A 195 -8.94 19.23 9.48
C GLY A 195 -8.12 20.12 10.41
N LEU A 196 -6.94 19.66 10.83
CA LEU A 196 -5.99 20.46 11.59
C LEU A 196 -5.42 21.62 10.77
N ALA A 197 -5.06 21.41 9.49
CA ALA A 197 -4.62 22.49 8.60
C ALA A 197 -5.68 23.60 8.49
N VAL A 198 -6.97 23.24 8.32
CA VAL A 198 -8.09 24.19 8.32
C VAL A 198 -8.30 24.89 9.67
N ALA A 199 -7.92 24.25 10.78
CA ALA A 199 -7.93 24.90 12.08
C ALA A 199 -6.80 25.93 12.20
N VAL A 200 -5.63 25.63 11.62
CA VAL A 200 -4.46 26.53 11.59
C VAL A 200 -4.69 27.73 10.67
N SER A 201 -5.34 27.53 9.52
CA SER A 201 -5.59 28.59 8.53
C SER A 201 -6.44 29.75 9.08
N ARG A 202 -7.18 29.53 10.17
CA ARG A 202 -7.97 30.57 10.86
C ARG A 202 -7.12 31.58 11.60
N PHE A 203 -5.87 31.25 11.90
CA PHE A 203 -4.91 32.18 12.49
C PHE A 203 -4.28 33.09 11.43
N LEU A 204 -4.48 32.80 10.14
CA LEU A 204 -4.03 33.65 9.04
C LEU A 204 -5.06 34.76 8.77
N PRO A 205 -4.61 35.96 8.39
CA PRO A 205 -5.53 36.98 7.90
C PRO A 205 -6.32 36.41 6.72
N HIS A 206 -7.64 36.61 6.70
CA HIS A 206 -8.48 36.26 5.55
C HIS A 206 -7.88 36.93 4.30
N GLN A 207 -7.19 36.15 3.46
CA GLN A 207 -6.98 36.57 2.08
C GLN A 207 -8.32 36.45 1.38
N GLU A 208 -9.14 37.49 1.51
CA GLU A 208 -10.16 37.75 0.50
C GLU A 208 -9.42 37.84 -0.83
N LYS A 209 -9.58 36.79 -1.65
CA LYS A 209 -9.26 36.84 -3.06
C LYS A 209 -9.93 38.08 -3.61
N THR A 210 -9.15 39.14 -3.80
CA THR A 210 -9.58 40.39 -4.43
C THR A 210 -9.73 40.13 -5.92
N GLN A 211 -10.73 39.32 -6.29
CA GLN A 211 -11.25 39.27 -7.65
C GLN A 211 -12.51 40.13 -7.70
N GLY A 212 -12.25 41.41 -7.98
CA GLY A 212 -13.07 42.33 -8.74
C GLY A 212 -14.59 42.19 -8.65
N LYS A 213 -15.21 42.99 -7.78
CA LYS A 213 -16.44 43.72 -8.13
C LYS A 213 -16.27 45.18 -7.77
N LYS A 214 -15.99 46.00 -8.79
CA LYS A 214 -16.34 47.42 -8.81
C LYS A 214 -17.87 47.56 -8.76
N THR A 215 -18.31 48.79 -8.43
CA THR A 215 -19.70 49.32 -8.31
C THR A 215 -20.35 49.04 -6.94
N LEU A 216 -20.85 49.99 -6.13
CA LEU A 216 -21.30 51.38 -6.33
C LEU A 216 -21.07 52.22 -5.05
N GLU A 217 -21.04 53.53 -5.25
CA GLU A 217 -20.92 54.63 -4.26
C GLU A 217 -22.06 54.68 -3.21
N GLY A 218 -21.71 55.16 -2.02
CA GLY A 218 -22.58 55.96 -1.13
C GLY A 218 -23.18 55.27 0.10
N ALA A 219 -22.54 55.40 1.26
CA ALA A 219 -23.20 55.62 2.57
C ALA A 219 -22.17 55.89 3.71
N ASP A 220 -22.41 57.01 4.40
CA ASP A 220 -21.93 57.55 5.69
C ASP A 220 -20.71 57.00 6.47
N PRO A 221 -19.77 57.87 6.91
CA PRO A 221 -18.66 57.54 7.81
C PRO A 221 -19.07 57.64 9.28
N ALA A 222 -20.13 56.93 9.68
CA ALA A 222 -20.66 56.98 11.05
C ALA A 222 -21.10 55.62 11.57
N LEU A 223 -20.25 54.59 11.43
CA LEU A 223 -20.38 53.37 12.24
C LEU A 223 -19.04 52.62 12.39
N GLU A 224 -17.94 53.37 12.56
CA GLU A 224 -16.62 52.80 12.89
C GLU A 224 -16.41 52.76 14.42
N MET A 225 -17.34 52.13 15.15
CA MET A 225 -17.13 51.76 16.56
C MET A 225 -18.03 50.57 16.92
N LEU A 226 -17.73 49.40 16.36
CA LEU A 226 -18.28 48.14 16.87
C LEU A 226 -17.15 47.26 17.41
N THR A 227 -16.98 47.42 18.73
CA THR A 227 -16.69 46.36 19.72
C THR A 227 -15.42 45.51 19.57
N PRO A 228 -14.40 45.77 20.43
CA PRO A 228 -13.29 44.84 20.70
C PRO A 228 -13.72 43.52 21.39
N HIS A 229 -15.00 43.34 21.72
CA HIS A 229 -15.48 42.23 22.53
C HIS A 229 -15.74 40.94 21.70
N ASN A 230 -15.94 41.05 20.38
CA ASN A 230 -16.22 39.90 19.50
C ASN A 230 -14.95 39.18 18.99
N THR A 231 -13.79 39.85 18.97
CA THR A 231 -12.54 39.26 18.45
C THR A 231 -11.89 38.28 19.43
N PHE A 232 -12.10 38.47 20.73
CA PHE A 232 -11.53 37.61 21.77
C PHE A 232 -12.28 36.26 21.93
N GLU A 233 -13.61 36.26 21.80
CA GLU A 233 -14.42 35.04 21.84
C GLU A 233 -14.19 34.14 20.60
N ASP A 234 -14.04 34.77 19.43
CA ASP A 234 -13.67 34.07 18.18
C ASP A 234 -12.24 33.49 18.25
N TRP A 235 -11.35 34.16 18.98
CA TRP A 235 -9.98 33.70 19.20
C TRP A 235 -9.88 32.46 20.11
N ASN A 236 -10.55 32.47 21.27
CA ASN A 236 -10.59 31.30 22.15
C ASN A 236 -11.20 30.09 21.43
N THR A 237 -12.24 30.33 20.62
CA THR A 237 -12.87 29.30 19.79
C THR A 237 -11.91 28.74 18.73
N SER A 238 -11.08 29.59 18.11
CA SER A 238 -10.07 29.17 17.14
C SER A 238 -8.93 28.38 17.78
N TYR A 239 -8.46 28.81 18.96
CA TYR A 239 -7.47 28.09 19.75
C TYR A 239 -7.98 26.73 20.24
N ASP A 240 -9.20 26.66 20.78
CA ASP A 240 -9.82 25.41 21.20
C ASP A 240 -9.98 24.45 20.02
N ARG A 241 -10.38 24.95 18.85
CA ARG A 241 -10.47 24.13 17.64
C ARG A 241 -9.11 23.59 17.21
N PHE A 242 -8.07 24.42 17.20
CA PHE A 242 -6.71 23.98 16.90
C PHE A 242 -6.26 22.90 17.88
N ARG A 243 -6.46 23.12 19.18
CA ARG A 243 -6.12 22.18 20.25
C ARG A 243 -6.83 20.85 20.08
N SER A 244 -8.15 20.88 19.89
CA SER A 244 -8.94 19.67 19.64
C SER A 244 -8.51 18.97 18.35
N GLY A 245 -8.20 19.72 17.28
CA GLY A 245 -7.69 19.17 16.03
C GLY A 245 -6.33 18.50 16.19
N LEU A 246 -5.42 19.09 16.97
CA LEU A 246 -4.08 18.57 17.22
C LEU A 246 -4.13 17.25 18.01
N VAL A 247 -4.93 17.22 19.09
CA VAL A 247 -5.16 15.99 19.85
C VAL A 247 -5.76 14.92 18.95
N LEU A 248 -6.80 15.26 18.18
CA LEU A 248 -7.46 14.31 17.28
C LEU A 248 -6.50 13.73 16.24
N PHE A 249 -5.70 14.56 15.59
CA PHE A 249 -4.69 14.14 14.62
C PHE A 249 -3.69 13.16 15.24
N LEU A 250 -3.10 13.51 16.38
CA LEU A 250 -2.08 12.70 17.03
C LEU A 250 -2.65 11.38 17.57
N THR A 251 -3.87 11.41 18.11
CA THR A 251 -4.58 10.19 18.52
C THR A 251 -4.83 9.28 17.33
N GLN A 252 -5.27 9.81 16.18
CA GLN A 252 -5.47 8.98 14.99
C GLN A 252 -4.16 8.40 14.45
N MET A 253 -3.08 9.17 14.43
CA MET A 253 -1.75 8.66 14.06
C MET A 253 -1.25 7.58 15.01
N SER A 254 -1.45 7.76 16.31
CA SER A 254 -1.08 6.76 17.32
C SER A 254 -1.88 5.46 17.13
N ASN A 255 -3.20 5.55 16.97
CA ASN A 255 -4.05 4.39 16.71
C ASN A 255 -3.69 3.68 15.40
N PHE A 256 -3.38 4.44 14.34
CA PHE A 256 -2.93 3.90 13.07
C PHE A 256 -1.61 3.12 13.21
N ALA A 257 -0.64 3.72 13.93
CA ALA A 257 0.65 3.10 14.19
C ALA A 257 0.48 1.83 15.03
N GLU A 258 -0.31 1.87 16.11
CA GLU A 258 -0.61 0.71 16.95
C GLU A 258 -1.21 -0.46 16.15
N ARG A 259 -2.23 -0.16 15.33
CA ARG A 259 -2.85 -1.15 14.45
C ARG A 259 -1.83 -1.72 13.46
N SER A 260 -0.94 -0.88 12.95
CA SER A 260 0.11 -1.31 12.04
C SER A 260 1.07 -2.28 12.72
N VAL A 261 1.60 -1.95 13.91
CA VAL A 261 2.47 -2.84 14.70
C VAL A 261 1.83 -4.21 14.93
N LYS A 262 0.58 -4.22 15.43
CA LYS A 262 -0.17 -5.47 15.69
C LYS A 262 -0.29 -6.32 14.43
N THR A 263 -0.54 -5.69 13.29
CA THR A 263 -0.74 -6.43 12.04
C THR A 263 0.56 -6.93 11.44
N TYR A 264 1.65 -6.16 11.52
CA TYR A 264 2.97 -6.64 11.11
C TYR A 264 3.44 -7.81 11.98
N ALA A 265 3.20 -7.78 13.29
CA ALA A 265 3.47 -8.92 14.17
C ALA A 265 2.66 -10.17 13.76
N GLN A 266 1.36 -9.99 13.46
CA GLN A 266 0.52 -11.08 12.96
C GLN A 266 1.00 -11.61 11.59
N LEU A 267 1.47 -10.72 10.71
CA LEU A 267 2.03 -11.09 9.41
C LEU A 267 3.29 -11.95 9.58
N HIS A 268 4.19 -11.61 10.51
CA HIS A 268 5.34 -12.46 10.82
C HIS A 268 4.91 -13.87 11.28
N THR A 269 3.90 -13.98 12.15
CA THR A 269 3.35 -15.28 12.55
C THR A 269 2.80 -16.06 11.35
N ASN A 270 2.01 -15.41 10.49
CA ASN A 270 1.45 -16.04 9.30
C ASN A 270 2.54 -16.52 8.32
N ILE A 271 3.62 -15.76 8.16
CA ILE A 271 4.77 -16.14 7.32
C ILE A 271 5.48 -17.37 7.93
N ALA A 272 5.73 -17.37 9.23
CA ALA A 272 6.35 -18.50 9.93
C ALA A 272 5.49 -19.78 9.81
N ASP A 273 4.17 -19.66 9.95
CA ASP A 273 3.23 -20.76 9.77
C ASP A 273 3.21 -21.27 8.33
N ALA A 274 3.20 -20.36 7.35
CA ALA A 274 3.26 -20.72 5.94
C ALA A 274 4.55 -21.46 5.59
N LYS A 275 5.71 -21.03 6.13
CA LYS A 275 7.00 -21.73 5.97
C LYS A 275 6.95 -23.15 6.53
N ARG A 276 6.51 -23.33 7.78
CA ARG A 276 6.38 -24.64 8.42
C ARG A 276 5.46 -25.58 7.62
N ASN A 277 4.30 -25.07 7.20
CA ASN A 277 3.33 -25.84 6.43
C ASN A 277 3.87 -26.24 5.05
N TYR A 278 4.62 -25.36 4.40
CA TYR A 278 5.22 -25.61 3.09
C TYR A 278 6.36 -26.63 3.17
N GLU A 279 7.25 -26.52 4.15
CA GLU A 279 8.33 -27.47 4.40
C GLU A 279 7.80 -28.88 4.68
N HIS A 280 6.75 -28.98 5.52
CA HIS A 280 6.10 -30.26 5.81
C HIS A 280 5.52 -30.90 4.54
N LYS A 281 4.89 -30.13 3.66
CA LYS A 281 4.33 -30.63 2.39
C LYS A 281 5.41 -31.06 1.40
N MET A 282 6.52 -30.33 1.32
CA MET A 282 7.64 -30.68 0.45
C MET A 282 8.43 -31.89 0.95
N SER A 283 8.30 -32.23 2.23
CA SER A 283 8.95 -33.39 2.85
C SER A 283 8.11 -34.68 2.79
N GLN A 284 6.85 -34.61 2.34
CA GLN A 284 6.01 -35.79 2.16
C GLN A 284 6.29 -36.46 0.79
N PRO A 285 6.54 -37.78 0.75
CA PRO A 285 6.90 -38.52 -0.46
C PRO A 285 5.75 -38.66 -1.47
#